data_AF-A0A832JBJ5-F1
#
_entry.id   AF-A0A832JBJ5-F1
#
_cell.length_a   1.000
_cell.length_b   1.000
_cell.length_c   1.000
_cell.angle_alpha   90.00
_cell.angle_beta   90.00
_cell.angle_gamma   90.00
#
_symmetry.space_group_name_H-M   'P 1'
#
loop_
_entity.id
_entity.type
_entity.pdbx_description
1 polymer ?
#
loop_
_entity_poly.entity_id
_entity_poly.type
_entity_poly.pdbx_seq_one_letter_code
_entity_poly.pdbx_strand_id
1 'polypeptide(L)'
;MRNLWLALVALIAGFLFTFWGAGALPSITARYMAIAILAVMDSAMGALRASLRGEYDRTLFLSGLFMNAAGAALLVWLGDQLGVDLYLAAVFAFGYRIFQNLGAIRSTLVLRWRQWKIRRQREALKEAVLAPLGTPAADEASPPPEGEDRATG
;
A
#
# COMPACT_ATOMS: atom_id res chain seq x y z
N MET A 1 0.63 10.70 7.79
CA MET A 1 -0.53 9.84 8.10
C MET A 1 -1.73 10.57 8.73
N ARG A 2 -1.70 11.90 8.96
CA ARG A 2 -2.73 12.64 9.72
C ARG A 2 -4.08 12.85 9.00
N ASN A 3 -4.22 12.40 7.76
CA ASN A 3 -5.33 12.81 6.88
C ASN A 3 -6.13 11.62 6.33
N LEU A 4 -5.76 10.39 6.71
CA LEU A 4 -6.48 9.17 6.31
C LEU A 4 -7.91 9.16 6.87
N TRP A 5 -8.08 9.78 8.04
CA TRP A 5 -9.38 10.00 8.67
C TRP A 5 -10.34 10.78 7.79
N LEU A 6 -9.88 11.73 6.96
CA LEU A 6 -10.76 12.48 6.05
C LEU A 6 -11.34 11.59 4.94
N ALA A 7 -10.54 10.67 4.39
CA ALA A 7 -11.03 9.72 3.41
C ALA A 7 -12.03 8.73 4.04
N LEU A 8 -11.76 8.30 5.27
CA LEU A 8 -12.63 7.43 6.06
C LEU A 8 -13.95 8.15 6.41
N VAL A 9 -13.89 9.43 6.76
CA VAL A 9 -15.07 10.26 7.05
C VAL A 9 -15.87 10.54 5.78
N ALA A 10 -15.23 10.83 4.65
CA ALA A 10 -15.92 11.02 3.37
C ALA A 10 -16.63 9.73 2.93
N LEU A 11 -16.01 8.57 3.15
CA LEU A 11 -16.60 7.27 2.87
C LEU A 11 -17.81 6.98 3.76
N ILE A 12 -17.65 7.18 5.07
CA ILE A 12 -18.71 6.96 6.06
C ILE A 12 -19.88 7.94 5.83
N ALA A 13 -19.58 9.22 5.56
CA ALA A 13 -20.60 10.22 5.25
C ALA A 13 -21.35 9.90 3.96
N GLY A 14 -20.64 9.47 2.91
CA GLY A 14 -21.26 9.02 1.66
C GLY A 14 -22.21 7.83 1.88
N PHE A 15 -21.77 6.83 2.65
CA PHE A 15 -22.56 5.66 3.01
C PHE A 15 -23.80 6.00 3.86
N LEU A 16 -23.63 6.83 4.89
CA LEU A 16 -24.74 7.27 5.75
C LEU A 16 -25.78 8.10 4.99
N PHE A 17 -25.32 8.96 4.08
CA PHE A 17 -26.20 9.78 3.25
C PHE A 17 -27.06 8.93 2.30
N THR A 18 -26.50 7.87 1.71
CA THR A 18 -27.28 6.93 0.88
C THR A 18 -28.18 6.02 1.72
N PHE A 19 -27.75 5.61 2.91
CA PHE A 19 -28.53 4.71 3.78
C PHE A 19 -29.78 5.38 4.37
N TRP A 20 -29.70 6.65 4.78
CA TRP A 20 -30.82 7.34 5.42
C TRP A 20 -32.04 7.51 4.49
N GLY A 21 -31.84 7.53 3.17
CA GLY A 21 -32.91 7.69 2.18
C GLY A 21 -33.63 6.41 1.76
N ALA A 22 -33.22 5.23 2.21
CA ALA A 22 -33.63 3.95 1.60
C ALA A 22 -34.68 3.18 2.43
N GLY A 23 -35.97 3.41 2.15
CA GLY A 23 -36.97 2.35 2.26
C GLY A 23 -36.65 1.20 1.27
N ALA A 24 -37.15 -0.02 1.53
CA ALA A 24 -36.84 -1.26 0.79
C ALA A 24 -36.28 -1.05 -0.64
N LEU A 25 -34.97 -1.23 -0.78
CA LEU A 25 -34.20 -0.89 -1.98
C LEU A 25 -34.72 -1.66 -3.21
N PRO A 26 -35.17 -0.98 -4.28
CA PRO A 26 -35.39 -1.59 -5.59
C PRO A 26 -34.10 -2.27 -6.09
N SER A 27 -34.21 -3.41 -6.78
CA SER A 27 -33.06 -4.21 -7.24
C SER A 27 -32.06 -3.43 -8.11
N ILE A 28 -32.51 -2.39 -8.82
CA ILE A 28 -31.65 -1.47 -9.59
C ILE A 28 -30.66 -0.75 -8.69
N THR A 29 -31.09 -0.21 -7.55
CA THR A 29 -30.20 0.54 -6.65
C THR A 29 -29.12 -0.35 -6.07
N ALA A 30 -29.40 -1.64 -5.85
CA ALA A 30 -28.42 -2.60 -5.35
C ALA A 30 -27.23 -2.80 -6.30
N ARG A 31 -27.45 -2.81 -7.63
CA ARG A 31 -26.37 -2.93 -8.63
C ARG A 31 -25.42 -1.74 -8.61
N TYR A 32 -25.96 -0.53 -8.58
CA TYR A 32 -25.16 0.71 -8.53
C TYR A 32 -24.39 0.84 -7.21
N MET A 33 -25.01 0.44 -6.09
CA MET A 33 -24.34 0.41 -4.79
C MET A 33 -23.21 -0.61 -4.75
N ALA A 34 -23.42 -1.81 -5.30
CA ALA A 34 -22.38 -2.83 -5.39
C ALA A 34 -21.16 -2.33 -6.18
N ILE A 35 -21.37 -1.68 -7.33
CA ILE A 35 -20.26 -1.14 -8.13
C ILE A 35 -19.52 -0.01 -7.41
N ALA A 36 -20.25 0.86 -6.69
CA ALA A 36 -19.65 1.93 -5.90
C ALA A 36 -18.76 1.37 -4.78
N ILE A 37 -19.24 0.36 -4.06
CA ILE A 37 -18.47 -0.35 -3.03
C ILE A 37 -17.21 -0.98 -3.64
N LEU A 38 -17.33 -1.64 -4.79
CA LEU A 38 -16.21 -2.22 -5.53
C LEU A 38 -15.15 -1.17 -5.90
N ALA A 39 -15.57 -0.01 -6.41
CA ALA A 39 -14.65 1.06 -6.79
C ALA A 39 -13.89 1.66 -5.59
N VAL A 40 -14.57 1.83 -4.45
CA VAL A 40 -13.93 2.23 -3.19
C VAL A 40 -12.95 1.16 -2.73
N MET A 41 -13.37 -0.11 -2.73
CA MET A 41 -12.54 -1.24 -2.30
C MET A 41 -11.25 -1.35 -3.12
N ASP A 42 -11.35 -1.25 -4.45
CA ASP A 42 -10.18 -1.26 -5.33
C ASP A 42 -9.22 -0.11 -5.01
N SER A 43 -9.76 1.09 -4.80
CA SER A 43 -8.97 2.28 -4.49
C SER A 43 -8.29 2.16 -3.11
N ALA A 44 -8.98 1.59 -2.12
CA ALA A 44 -8.42 1.31 -0.79
C ALA A 44 -7.28 0.28 -0.85
N MET A 45 -7.46 -0.79 -1.63
CA MET A 45 -6.41 -1.79 -1.88
C MET A 45 -5.21 -1.19 -2.61
N GLY A 46 -5.43 -0.32 -3.59
CA GLY A 46 -4.38 0.43 -4.27
C GLY A 46 -3.60 1.35 -3.33
N ALA A 47 -4.30 2.07 -2.45
CA ALA A 47 -3.69 2.92 -1.42
C ALA A 47 -2.85 2.11 -0.42
N LEU A 48 -3.35 0.97 0.04
CA LEU A 48 -2.63 0.07 0.95
C LEU A 48 -1.35 -0.44 0.29
N ARG A 49 -1.42 -0.88 -0.98
CA ARG A 49 -0.26 -1.29 -1.77
C ARG A 49 0.78 -0.18 -1.88
N ALA A 50 0.37 1.03 -2.23
CA ALA A 50 1.26 2.18 -2.35
C ALA A 50 1.89 2.55 -0.99
N SER A 51 1.12 2.49 0.09
CA SER A 51 1.61 2.72 1.45
C SER A 51 2.64 1.69 1.87
N LEU A 52 2.45 0.42 1.52
CA LEU A 52 3.45 -0.62 1.80
C LEU A 52 4.74 -0.38 1.03
N ARG A 53 4.69 0.20 -0.18
CA ARG A 53 5.89 0.50 -0.97
C ARG A 53 6.56 1.84 -0.63
N GLY A 54 5.94 2.66 0.21
CA GLY A 54 6.42 4.02 0.48
C GLY A 54 6.15 5.01 -0.66
N GLU A 55 5.27 4.64 -1.58
CA GLU A 55 4.90 5.40 -2.79
C GLU A 55 3.52 6.04 -2.67
N TYR A 56 2.98 6.16 -1.44
CA TYR A 56 1.65 6.70 -1.23
C TYR A 56 1.60 8.21 -1.49
N ASP A 57 0.87 8.59 -2.53
CA ASP A 57 0.51 9.96 -2.84
C ASP A 57 -1.00 10.16 -2.68
N ARG A 58 -1.39 11.19 -1.92
CA ARG A 58 -2.81 11.47 -1.65
C ARG A 58 -3.56 11.92 -2.90
N THR A 59 -2.94 12.76 -3.73
CA THR A 59 -3.54 13.31 -4.93
C THR A 59 -3.84 12.20 -5.92
N LEU A 60 -2.90 11.27 -6.10
CA LEU A 60 -3.11 10.07 -6.94
C LEU A 60 -4.20 9.15 -6.37
N PHE A 61 -4.29 8.99 -5.05
CA PHE A 61 -5.36 8.22 -4.43
C PHE A 61 -6.74 8.86 -4.63
N LEU A 62 -6.88 10.16 -4.35
CA LEU A 62 -8.16 10.86 -4.52
C LEU A 62 -8.59 10.87 -5.99
N SER A 63 -7.69 11.25 -6.91
CA SER A 63 -8.01 11.27 -8.34
C SER A 63 -8.39 9.88 -8.84
N GLY A 64 -7.67 8.84 -8.42
CA GLY A 64 -7.98 7.45 -8.72
C GLY A 64 -9.36 7.04 -8.18
N LEU A 65 -9.68 7.36 -6.93
CA LEU A 65 -10.97 7.04 -6.32
C LEU A 65 -12.13 7.65 -7.10
N PHE A 66 -12.07 8.95 -7.38
CA PHE A 66 -13.12 9.64 -8.13
C PHE A 66 -13.23 9.12 -9.56
N MET A 67 -12.11 8.95 -10.27
CA MET A 67 -12.12 8.49 -11.65
C MET A 67 -12.60 7.03 -11.77
N ASN A 68 -12.18 6.15 -10.85
CA ASN A 68 -12.64 4.76 -10.81
C ASN A 68 -14.14 4.69 -10.49
N ALA A 69 -14.63 5.44 -9.51
CA ALA A 69 -16.05 5.46 -9.15
C ALA A 69 -16.92 6.04 -10.27
N ALA A 70 -16.50 7.16 -10.88
CA ALA A 70 -17.19 7.76 -12.00
C ALA A 70 -17.20 6.83 -13.22
N GLY A 71 -16.07 6.21 -13.54
CA GLY A 71 -15.97 5.22 -14.62
C GLY A 71 -16.86 4.00 -14.39
N ALA A 72 -16.92 3.49 -13.16
CA ALA A 72 -17.81 2.39 -12.77
C ALA A 72 -19.28 2.76 -12.98
N ALA A 73 -19.69 3.90 -12.45
CA ALA A 73 -21.07 4.39 -12.56
C ALA A 73 -21.46 4.64 -14.01
N LEU A 74 -20.57 5.27 -14.79
CA LEU A 74 -20.77 5.52 -16.21
C LEU A 74 -20.88 4.22 -17.01
N LEU A 75 -20.07 3.20 -16.69
CA LEU A 75 -20.12 1.92 -17.39
C LEU A 75 -21.43 1.17 -17.12
N VAL A 76 -21.89 1.13 -15.86
CA VAL A 76 -23.17 0.52 -15.50
C VAL A 76 -24.34 1.28 -16.15
N TRP A 77 -24.29 2.62 -16.11
CA TRP A 77 -25.31 3.46 -16.74
C TRP A 77 -25.35 3.27 -18.27
N LEU A 78 -24.21 3.22 -18.94
CA LEU A 78 -24.13 2.92 -20.37
C LEU A 78 -24.71 1.54 -20.68
N GLY A 79 -24.46 0.55 -19.82
CA GLY A 79 -25.04 -0.79 -19.98
C GLY A 79 -26.56 -0.77 -19.97
N ASP A 80 -27.15 -0.01 -19.03
CA ASP A 80 -28.59 0.17 -18.95
C ASP A 80 -29.16 0.88 -20.17
N GLN A 81 -28.47 1.88 -20.73
CA GLN A 81 -28.91 2.57 -21.95
C GLN A 81 -28.81 1.70 -23.22
N LEU A 82 -27.80 0.84 -23.29
CA LEU A 82 -27.54 -0.03 -24.43
C LEU A 82 -28.29 -1.37 -24.36
N GLY A 83 -28.97 -1.66 -23.24
CA GLY A 83 -29.64 -2.94 -23.01
C GLY A 83 -28.68 -4.13 -22.83
N VAL A 84 -27.43 -3.88 -22.44
CA VAL A 84 -26.39 -4.91 -22.22
C VAL A 84 -25.93 -4.92 -20.76
N ASP A 85 -25.58 -6.11 -20.25
CA ASP A 85 -25.13 -6.28 -18.86
C ASP A 85 -23.66 -5.88 -18.67
N LEU A 86 -23.36 -4.57 -18.78
CA LEU A 86 -22.03 -4.03 -18.46
C LEU A 86 -21.76 -4.01 -16.96
N TYR A 87 -22.76 -4.26 -16.11
CA TYR A 87 -22.56 -4.40 -14.68
C TYR A 87 -21.63 -5.58 -14.38
N LEU A 88 -21.84 -6.74 -15.01
CA LEU A 88 -20.97 -7.89 -14.80
C LEU A 88 -19.53 -7.62 -15.31
N ALA A 89 -19.39 -6.91 -16.43
CA ALA A 89 -18.08 -6.50 -16.95
C ALA A 89 -17.33 -5.59 -15.96
N ALA A 90 -18.03 -4.62 -15.38
CA ALA A 90 -17.49 -3.74 -14.36
C ALA A 90 -17.08 -4.54 -13.10
N VAL A 91 -17.94 -5.42 -12.60
CA VAL A 91 -17.64 -6.30 -11.45
C VAL A 91 -16.39 -7.13 -11.70
N PHE A 92 -16.25 -7.72 -12.89
CA PHE A 92 -15.07 -8.49 -13.27
C PHE A 92 -13.80 -7.63 -13.31
N ALA A 93 -13.86 -6.46 -13.95
CA ALA A 93 -12.71 -5.56 -14.06
C ALA A 93 -12.23 -5.07 -12.68
N PHE A 94 -13.15 -4.65 -11.82
CA PHE A 94 -12.83 -4.27 -10.44
C PHE A 94 -12.33 -5.45 -9.61
N GLY A 95 -12.99 -6.61 -9.70
CA GLY A 95 -12.57 -7.83 -9.02
C GLY A 95 -11.15 -8.24 -9.40
N TYR A 96 -10.84 -8.24 -10.70
CA TYR A 96 -9.50 -8.52 -11.21
C TYR A 96 -8.45 -7.56 -10.64
N ARG A 97 -8.72 -6.25 -10.64
CA ARG A 97 -7.81 -5.25 -10.06
C ARG A 97 -7.62 -5.43 -8.55
N ILE A 98 -8.68 -5.75 -7.81
CA ILE A 98 -8.59 -6.06 -6.37
C ILE A 98 -7.67 -7.26 -6.13
N PHE A 99 -7.84 -8.36 -6.89
CA PHE A 99 -6.97 -9.53 -6.76
C PHE A 99 -5.52 -9.23 -7.14
N GLN A 100 -5.28 -8.42 -8.16
CA GLN A 100 -3.93 -7.97 -8.50
C GLN A 100 -3.30 -7.15 -7.35
N ASN A 101 -4.04 -6.20 -6.78
CA ASN A 101 -3.58 -5.41 -5.66
C ASN A 101 -3.28 -6.28 -4.44
N LEU A 102 -4.13 -7.27 -4.15
CA LEU A 102 -3.91 -8.24 -3.08
C LEU A 102 -2.65 -9.08 -3.32
N GLY A 103 -2.44 -9.55 -4.55
CA GLY A 103 -1.25 -10.30 -4.94
C GLY A 103 0.04 -9.49 -4.75
N ALA A 104 0.01 -8.21 -5.11
CA ALA A 104 1.13 -7.30 -4.90
C ALA A 104 1.42 -7.06 -3.41
N ILE A 105 0.38 -6.83 -2.60
CA ILE A 105 0.49 -6.68 -1.14
C ILE A 105 1.13 -7.93 -0.52
N ARG A 106 0.58 -9.11 -0.85
CA ARG A 106 1.11 -10.40 -0.39
C ARG A 106 2.58 -10.55 -0.72
N SER A 107 2.95 -10.29 -1.98
CA SER A 107 4.35 -10.39 -2.43
C SER A 107 5.27 -9.47 -1.62
N THR A 108 4.90 -8.20 -1.45
CA THR A 108 5.69 -7.24 -0.67
C THR A 108 5.85 -7.67 0.79
N LEU A 109 4.80 -8.19 1.42
CA LEU A 109 4.86 -8.69 2.79
C LEU A 109 5.78 -9.90 2.92
N VAL A 110 5.65 -10.89 2.02
CA VAL A 110 6.48 -12.10 2.03
C VAL A 110 7.96 -11.76 1.81
N LEU A 111 8.26 -10.88 0.85
CA LEU A 111 9.64 -10.45 0.59
C LEU A 111 10.26 -9.74 1.80
N ARG A 112 9.51 -8.84 2.45
CA ARG A 112 9.97 -8.16 3.67
C ARG A 112 10.23 -9.15 4.81
N TRP A 113 9.31 -10.10 5.02
CA TRP A 113 9.46 -11.13 6.05
C TRP A 113 10.69 -12.01 5.80
N ARG A 114 10.91 -12.43 4.54
CA ARG A 114 12.07 -13.23 4.16
C ARG A 114 13.38 -12.47 4.39
N GLN A 115 13.44 -11.20 4.04
CA GLN A 115 14.62 -10.36 4.28
C GLN A 115 14.93 -10.20 5.78
N TRP A 116 13.91 -10.00 6.62
CA TRP A 116 14.09 -9.92 8.07
C TRP A 116 14.69 -11.21 8.65
N LYS A 117 14.22 -12.38 8.19
CA LYS A 117 14.75 -13.68 8.65
C LYS A 117 16.22 -13.87 8.28
N ILE A 118 16.60 -13.50 7.05
CA ILE A 118 17.99 -13.59 6.57
C ILE A 118 18.91 -12.64 7.35
N ARG A 119 18.46 -11.42 7.68
CA ARG A 119 19.24 -10.46 8.47
C ARG A 119 19.59 -11.01 9.85
N ARG A 120 18.60 -11.57 10.57
CA ARG A 120 18.83 -12.21 11.88
C ARG A 120 19.82 -13.37 11.81
N GLN A 121 19.74 -14.21 10.76
CA GLN A 121 20.68 -15.31 10.57
C GLN A 121 22.10 -14.82 10.28
N ARG A 122 22.26 -13.73 9.51
CA ARG A 122 23.57 -13.12 9.24
C ARG A 122 24.19 -12.50 10.49
N GLU A 123 23.39 -11.84 11.33
CA GLU A 123 23.87 -11.28 12.60
C GLU A 123 24.33 -12.39 13.54
N ALA A 124 23.52 -13.43 13.74
CA ALA A 124 23.91 -14.60 14.54
C ALA A 124 25.16 -15.31 14.01
N LEU A 125 25.31 -15.43 12.68
CA LEU A 125 26.51 -16.00 12.06
C LEU A 125 27.75 -15.11 12.28
N LYS A 126 27.61 -13.79 12.15
CA LYS A 126 28.71 -12.85 12.43
C LYS A 126 29.16 -12.95 13.88
N GLU A 127 28.24 -13.02 14.83
CA GLU A 127 28.55 -13.20 16.26
C GLU A 127 29.28 -14.52 16.52
N ALA A 128 28.75 -15.64 16.02
CA ALA A 128 29.34 -16.96 16.22
C ALA A 128 30.74 -17.10 15.60
N VAL A 129 31.00 -16.43 14.47
CA VAL A 129 32.29 -16.46 13.78
C VAL A 129 33.29 -15.44 14.34
N LEU A 130 32.84 -14.24 14.74
CA LEU A 130 33.71 -13.16 15.21
C LEU A 130 34.06 -13.26 16.69
N ALA A 131 33.14 -13.76 17.54
CA ALA A 131 33.37 -13.93 18.98
C ALA A 131 34.63 -14.76 19.34
N PRO A 132 34.92 -15.90 18.67
CA PRO A 132 36.13 -16.67 18.97
C PRO A 132 37.42 -16.09 18.38
N LEU A 133 37.35 -15.14 17.45
CA LEU A 133 38.55 -14.56 16.84
C LEU A 133 39.23 -13.53 17.76
N GLY A 134 38.52 -13.01 18.76
CA GLY A 134 38.94 -11.81 19.49
C GLY A 134 38.98 -10.63 18.52
N THR A 135 38.35 -9.51 18.84
CA THR A 135 38.54 -8.29 18.03
C THR A 135 40.03 -7.98 17.96
N PRO A 136 40.68 -7.96 16.77
CA PRO A 136 41.98 -7.33 16.65
C PRO A 136 41.72 -5.85 16.96
N ALA A 137 42.21 -5.45 18.12
CA ALA A 137 42.50 -4.10 18.56
C ALA A 137 41.92 -2.98 17.67
N ALA A 138 40.83 -2.38 18.15
CA ALA A 138 40.58 -0.95 17.92
C ALA A 138 41.71 -0.05 18.50
N ASP A 139 42.79 -0.65 19.01
CA ASP A 139 44.00 -0.04 19.56
C ASP A 139 45.14 0.13 18.53
N GLU A 140 45.04 -0.49 17.34
CA GLU A 140 46.05 -0.31 16.26
C GLU A 140 45.78 0.92 15.37
N ALA A 141 44.73 1.70 15.66
CA ALA A 141 44.39 2.92 14.92
C ALA A 141 44.67 4.21 15.70
N SER A 142 45.58 4.19 16.69
CA SER A 142 46.21 5.44 17.14
C SER A 142 47.31 5.80 16.14
N PRO A 143 47.25 6.97 15.47
CA PRO A 143 48.36 7.41 14.63
C PRO A 143 49.61 7.55 15.51
N PRO A 144 50.80 7.23 14.99
CA PRO A 144 52.03 7.24 15.78
C PRO A 144 52.25 8.63 16.40
N PRO A 145 52.79 8.71 17.64
CA PRO A 145 53.15 9.99 18.21
C PRO A 145 54.19 10.64 17.30
N GLU A 146 53.88 11.84 16.78
CA GLU A 146 54.82 12.65 16.03
C GLU A 146 56.03 12.90 16.93
N GLY A 147 57.14 12.24 16.57
CA GLY A 147 58.40 12.30 17.28
C GLY A 147 58.96 13.72 17.24
N GLU A 148 59.10 14.27 18.43
CA GLU A 148 60.01 15.35 18.75
C GLU A 148 61.45 14.86 18.51
N ASP A 149 62.12 15.35 17.47
CA ASP A 149 63.59 15.42 17.45
C ASP A 149 64.09 16.68 16.72
N ARG A 150 64.41 17.67 17.56
CA ARG A 150 65.66 18.43 17.63
C ARG A 150 66.27 19.00 16.33
N ALA A 151 66.34 20.33 16.35
CA ALA A 151 67.55 21.14 16.20
C ALA A 151 68.62 20.66 15.20
N THR A 152 68.87 21.46 14.16
CA THR A 152 70.21 22.02 13.80
C THR A 152 70.13 22.74 12.46
N GLY A 153 70.64 23.98 12.39
CA GLY A 153 70.84 24.75 11.16
C GLY A 153 70.49 26.22 11.28
#